data_AF-A0A381FB80-F1
#
_entry.id   AF-A0A381FB80-F1
#
_cell.length_a   1.000
_cell.length_b   1.000
_cell.length_c   1.000
_cell.angle_alpha   90.00
_cell.angle_beta   90.00
_cell.angle_gamma   90.00
#
_symmetry.space_group_name_H-M   'P 1'
#
loop_
_entity.id
_entity.type
_entity.pdbx_description
1 polymer ?
#
loop_
_entity_poly.entity_id
_entity_poly.type
_entity_poly.pdbx_seq_one_letter_code
_entity_poly.pdbx_strand_id
1 'polypeptide(L)'
;MTDKIITAWNFSNTDKNLLSPNKEYRIEYGILNEIAMGAPLGGISYLTFKDKIVTINDWTAGPVLWSDNSQKVALPIWIENRKQKILIVDVNTLLATLYKKEFRVLHFESFIDDHLKGIDNPLYNPEILDFNLNSQEVADIQNLNPIQRKAISKN
;
A
#
# COMPACT_ATOMS: atom_id res chain seq x y z
N MET A 1 4.65 10.97 25.14
CA MET A 1 4.73 11.10 23.67
C MET A 1 3.57 10.29 23.14
N THR A 2 2.56 10.93 22.54
CA THR A 2 1.46 10.21 21.90
C THR A 2 2.01 9.56 20.64
N ASP A 3 1.91 8.23 20.54
CA ASP A 3 2.26 7.52 19.32
C ASP A 3 1.45 8.13 18.16
N LYS A 4 2.15 8.48 17.06
CA LYS A 4 1.51 9.02 15.85
C LYS A 4 0.55 7.96 15.31
N ILE A 5 -0.75 8.27 15.30
CA ILE A 5 -1.76 7.41 14.71
C ILE A 5 -1.61 7.50 13.19
N ILE A 6 -1.28 6.38 12.56
CA ILE A 6 -1.11 6.29 11.10
C ILE A 6 -2.48 6.06 10.48
N THR A 7 -2.91 6.97 9.60
CA THR A 7 -4.23 6.93 8.96
C THR A 7 -4.15 7.33 7.50
N ALA A 8 -5.23 7.16 6.75
CA ALA A 8 -5.30 7.60 5.35
C ALA A 8 -5.12 9.12 5.15
N TRP A 9 -5.29 9.92 6.21
CA TRP A 9 -5.05 11.37 6.21
C TRP A 9 -3.66 11.75 6.71
N ASN A 10 -2.95 10.84 7.37
CA ASN A 10 -1.67 11.13 8.01
C ASN A 10 -0.76 9.90 7.99
N PHE A 11 0.02 9.78 6.92
CA PHE A 11 1.11 8.83 6.79
C PHE A 11 2.30 9.51 6.09
N SER A 12 3.51 9.03 6.37
CA SER A 12 4.75 9.59 5.80
C SER A 12 5.83 8.53 5.71
N ASN A 13 6.85 8.78 4.89
CA ASN A 13 7.99 7.85 4.70
C ASN A 13 8.74 7.49 5.98
N THR A 14 8.55 8.22 7.07
CA THR A 14 9.13 7.93 8.39
C THR A 14 8.38 6.84 9.17
N ASP A 15 7.22 6.40 8.70
CA ASP A 15 6.37 5.48 9.43
C ASP A 15 6.91 4.05 9.38
N LYS A 16 6.87 3.36 10.52
CA LYS A 16 7.48 2.02 10.68
C LYS A 16 6.77 0.93 9.90
N ASN A 17 5.46 1.07 9.68
CA ASN A 17 4.64 0.11 8.92
C ASN A 17 5.01 0.05 7.43
N LEU A 18 5.80 1.01 6.93
CA LEU A 18 6.32 0.98 5.57
C LEU A 18 7.47 -0.02 5.41
N LEU A 19 8.15 -0.40 6.50
CA LEU A 19 9.21 -1.40 6.50
C LEU A 19 8.61 -2.79 6.71
N SER A 20 8.99 -3.74 5.86
CA SER A 20 8.61 -5.15 5.99
C SER A 20 9.06 -5.73 7.34
N PRO A 21 8.36 -6.76 7.88
CA PRO A 21 8.74 -7.40 9.13
C PRO A 21 10.19 -7.91 9.15
N ASN A 22 10.68 -8.44 8.03
CA ASN A 22 12.08 -8.89 7.87
C ASN A 22 13.08 -7.75 7.62
N LYS A 23 12.62 -6.51 7.42
CA LYS A 23 13.40 -5.29 7.17
C LYS A 23 14.18 -5.26 5.86
N GLU A 24 13.90 -6.14 4.92
CA GLU A 24 14.59 -6.20 3.62
C GLU A 24 13.94 -5.31 2.57
N TYR A 25 12.64 -5.06 2.72
CA TYR A 25 11.81 -4.30 1.79
C TYR A 25 11.16 -3.12 2.48
N ARG A 26 10.98 -2.03 1.73
CA ARG A 26 10.31 -0.82 2.21
C ARG A 26 9.41 -0.22 1.13
N ILE A 27 8.27 0.29 1.55
CA ILE A 27 7.44 1.18 0.72
C ILE A 27 7.88 2.63 0.93
N GLU A 28 8.14 3.34 -0.15
CA GLU A 28 8.40 4.77 -0.15
C GLU A 28 7.33 5.47 -0.99
N TYR A 29 6.85 6.60 -0.53
CA TYR A 29 5.95 7.47 -1.28
C TYR A 29 6.73 8.67 -1.85
N GLY A 30 6.32 9.12 -3.02
CA GLY A 30 6.70 10.43 -3.55
C GLY A 30 6.02 11.57 -2.80
N ILE A 31 5.71 12.65 -3.53
CA ILE A 31 4.91 13.75 -2.98
C ILE A 31 3.49 13.23 -2.72
N LEU A 32 3.03 13.37 -1.48
CA LEU A 32 1.66 13.09 -1.08
C LEU A 32 0.80 14.33 -1.27
N ASN A 33 -0.38 14.16 -1.86
CA ASN A 33 -1.37 15.20 -2.05
C ASN A 33 -2.72 14.72 -1.54
N GLU A 34 -3.54 15.64 -1.02
CA GLU A 34 -4.92 15.31 -0.68
C GLU A 34 -5.73 15.06 -1.96
N ILE A 35 -6.62 14.06 -1.96
CA ILE A 35 -7.52 13.81 -3.11
C ILE A 35 -8.56 14.94 -3.30
N ALA A 36 -8.81 15.71 -2.24
CA ALA A 36 -9.63 16.92 -2.16
C ALA A 36 -9.32 17.60 -0.82
N MET A 37 -9.68 18.87 -0.64
CA MET A 37 -9.44 19.59 0.63
C MET A 37 -9.99 18.83 1.84
N GLY A 38 -9.11 18.45 2.78
CA GLY A 38 -9.44 17.70 3.99
C GLY A 38 -9.77 16.21 3.76
N ALA A 39 -9.55 15.71 2.54
CA ALA A 39 -9.73 14.32 2.20
C ALA A 39 -8.41 13.53 2.39
N PRO A 40 -8.46 12.19 2.37
CA PRO A 40 -7.26 11.35 2.45
C PRO A 40 -6.15 11.70 1.45
N LEU A 41 -4.93 11.27 1.78
CA LEU A 41 -3.74 11.47 0.97
C LEU A 41 -3.58 10.38 -0.11
N GLY A 42 -2.92 10.73 -1.19
CA GLY A 42 -2.48 9.84 -2.25
C GLY A 42 -1.18 10.29 -2.87
N GLY A 43 -0.44 9.37 -3.48
CA GLY A 43 0.76 9.66 -4.24
C GLY A 43 1.38 8.43 -4.87
N ILE A 44 2.43 8.66 -5.66
CA ILE A 44 3.20 7.61 -6.30
C ILE A 44 3.88 6.78 -5.20
N SER A 45 3.79 5.45 -5.29
CA SER A 45 4.51 4.55 -4.39
C SER A 45 5.58 3.75 -5.11
N TYR A 46 6.60 3.43 -4.33
CA TYR A 46 7.78 2.69 -4.74
C TYR A 46 8.05 1.56 -3.77
N LEU A 47 8.47 0.42 -4.29
CA LEU A 47 9.11 -0.65 -3.53
C LEU A 47 10.62 -0.44 -3.57
N THR A 48 11.27 -0.30 -2.42
CA THR A 48 12.73 -0.22 -2.30
C THR A 48 13.29 -1.43 -1.56
N PHE A 49 14.37 -1.98 -2.09
CA PHE A 49 15.07 -3.13 -1.51
C PHE A 49 16.50 -3.17 -2.05
N LYS A 50 17.48 -3.39 -1.15
CA LYS A 50 18.90 -3.31 -1.50
C LYS A 50 19.19 -1.98 -2.23
N ASP A 51 19.86 -2.01 -3.38
CA ASP A 51 20.12 -0.85 -4.23
C ASP A 51 19.10 -0.70 -5.37
N LYS A 52 17.91 -1.28 -5.24
CA LYS A 52 16.86 -1.26 -6.27
C LYS A 52 15.66 -0.44 -5.82
N ILE A 53 15.00 0.16 -6.80
CA ILE A 53 13.71 0.81 -6.67
C ILE A 53 12.79 0.35 -7.78
N VAL A 54 11.52 0.15 -7.47
CA VAL A 54 10.47 -0.20 -8.43
C VAL A 54 9.28 0.72 -8.20
N THR A 55 8.74 1.32 -9.26
CA THR A 55 7.45 2.01 -9.17
C THR A 55 6.34 0.97 -9.06
N ILE A 56 5.47 1.11 -8.07
CA ILE A 56 4.32 0.21 -7.87
C ILE A 56 3.11 0.77 -8.62
N ASN A 57 2.71 2.00 -8.31
CA ASN A 57 1.57 2.68 -8.92
C ASN A 57 1.63 4.20 -8.65
N ASP A 58 1.04 4.99 -9.54
CA ASP A 58 1.12 6.45 -9.48
C ASP A 58 0.17 7.10 -8.46
N TRP A 59 -0.87 6.38 -8.02
CA TRP A 59 -1.92 6.96 -7.18
C TRP A 59 -2.35 6.03 -6.05
N THR A 60 -1.40 5.75 -5.17
CA THR A 60 -1.60 4.90 -3.99
C THR A 60 -1.96 5.71 -2.75
N ALA A 61 -2.87 5.18 -1.96
CA ALA A 61 -3.21 5.66 -0.64
C ALA A 61 -2.37 4.94 0.41
N GLY A 62 -2.57 5.28 1.68
CA GLY A 62 -1.99 4.58 2.82
C GLY A 62 -3.00 4.45 3.97
N PRO A 63 -2.62 3.79 5.08
CA PRO A 63 -1.37 3.04 5.25
C PRO A 63 -1.34 1.72 4.46
N VAL A 64 -0.14 1.29 4.06
CA VAL A 64 0.09 -0.07 3.57
C VAL A 64 0.14 -1.07 4.74
N LEU A 65 -0.03 -2.35 4.41
CA LEU A 65 0.16 -3.44 5.36
C LEU A 65 0.96 -4.58 4.76
N TRP A 66 2.04 -4.97 5.43
CA TRP A 66 2.83 -6.14 5.07
C TRP A 66 2.17 -7.42 5.58
N SER A 67 2.29 -8.50 4.80
CA SER A 67 2.00 -9.84 5.31
C SER A 67 2.98 -10.20 6.42
N ASP A 68 2.53 -11.02 7.36
CA ASP A 68 3.32 -11.54 8.47
C ASP A 68 4.63 -12.21 8.04
N ASN A 69 4.61 -12.92 6.91
CA ASN A 69 5.78 -13.57 6.31
C ASN A 69 6.66 -12.64 5.45
N SER A 70 6.36 -11.35 5.36
CA SER A 70 7.10 -10.34 4.56
C SER A 70 7.10 -10.55 3.04
N GLN A 71 6.34 -11.52 2.51
CA GLN A 71 6.37 -11.85 1.07
C GLN A 71 5.41 -10.99 0.25
N LYS A 72 4.41 -10.40 0.89
CA LYS A 72 3.39 -9.58 0.23
C LYS A 72 3.16 -8.27 0.98
N VAL A 73 2.72 -7.26 0.23
CA VAL A 73 2.26 -6.00 0.80
C VAL A 73 0.95 -5.59 0.15
N ALA A 74 -0.01 -5.22 0.98
CA ALA A 74 -1.29 -4.67 0.57
C ALA A 74 -1.21 -3.14 0.55
N LEU A 75 -1.57 -2.56 -0.58
CA LEU A 75 -1.70 -1.12 -0.77
C LEU A 75 -3.14 -0.78 -1.18
N PRO A 76 -3.76 0.24 -0.57
CA PRO A 76 -4.95 0.82 -1.14
C PRO A 76 -4.55 1.69 -2.33
N ILE A 77 -5.25 1.54 -3.45
CA ILE A 77 -5.04 2.40 -4.62
C ILE A 77 -6.28 3.23 -4.87
N TRP A 78 -6.10 4.51 -5.18
CA TRP A 78 -7.20 5.38 -5.57
C TRP A 78 -7.55 5.10 -7.03
N ILE A 79 -8.86 5.02 -7.27
CA ILE A 79 -9.43 4.98 -8.61
C ILE A 79 -10.36 6.18 -8.80
N GLU A 80 -11.06 6.22 -9.93
CA GLU A 80 -12.07 7.23 -10.20
C GLU A 80 -13.14 7.30 -9.09
N ASN A 81 -13.84 8.42 -9.01
CA ASN A 81 -14.92 8.65 -8.04
C ASN A 81 -14.50 8.54 -6.56
N ARG A 82 -13.21 8.76 -6.25
CA ARG A 82 -12.66 8.71 -4.87
C ARG A 82 -12.92 7.37 -4.19
N LYS A 83 -12.96 6.30 -4.98
CA LYS A 83 -13.01 4.92 -4.48
C LYS A 83 -11.60 4.34 -4.41
N GLN A 84 -11.48 3.25 -3.69
CA GLN A 84 -10.25 2.49 -3.57
C GLN A 84 -10.41 1.05 -4.06
N LYS A 85 -9.31 0.49 -4.54
CA LYS A 85 -9.15 -0.96 -4.75
C LYS A 85 -7.95 -1.45 -3.94
N ILE A 86 -7.87 -2.77 -3.76
CA ILE A 86 -6.73 -3.42 -3.11
C ILE A 86 -5.74 -3.86 -4.19
N LEU A 87 -4.51 -3.40 -4.06
CA LEU A 87 -3.35 -3.87 -4.81
C LEU A 87 -2.47 -4.70 -3.89
N ILE A 88 -2.13 -5.93 -4.31
CA ILE A 88 -1.17 -6.78 -3.60
C ILE A 88 0.10 -6.86 -4.43
N VAL A 89 1.24 -6.54 -3.84
CA VAL A 89 2.55 -6.76 -4.46
C VAL A 89 3.20 -7.96 -3.80
N ASP A 90 3.53 -8.98 -4.61
CA ASP A 90 4.37 -10.10 -4.21
C ASP A 90 5.85 -9.74 -4.47
N VAL A 91 6.65 -9.65 -3.42
CA VAL A 91 8.04 -9.14 -3.53
C VAL A 91 9.04 -10.18 -4.03
N ASN A 92 8.67 -11.46 -4.05
CA ASN A 92 9.51 -12.54 -4.57
C ASN A 92 9.42 -12.61 -6.09
N THR A 93 8.21 -12.45 -6.62
CA THR A 93 7.91 -12.50 -8.06
C THR A 93 7.89 -11.12 -8.71
N LEU A 94 7.83 -10.05 -7.91
CA LEU A 94 7.62 -8.67 -8.36
C LEU A 94 6.33 -8.54 -9.21
N LEU A 95 5.29 -9.28 -8.84
CA LEU A 95 3.97 -9.16 -9.45
C LEU A 95 3.08 -8.26 -8.61
N ALA A 96 2.42 -7.30 -9.25
CA ALA A 96 1.36 -6.50 -8.68
C ALA A 96 0.00 -7.02 -9.17
N THR A 97 -0.84 -7.47 -8.25
CA THR A 97 -2.18 -8.00 -8.53
C THR A 97 -3.22 -7.01 -8.02
N LEU A 98 -4.02 -6.47 -8.93
CA LEU A 98 -5.12 -5.57 -8.62
C LEU A 98 -6.43 -6.34 -8.56
N TYR A 99 -7.19 -6.18 -7.49
CA TYR A 99 -8.48 -6.85 -7.33
C TYR A 99 -9.66 -5.96 -7.78
N LYS A 100 -10.74 -6.58 -8.27
CA LYS A 100 -11.89 -5.84 -8.82
C LYS A 100 -12.73 -5.12 -7.78
N LYS A 101 -12.82 -5.65 -6.55
CA LYS A 101 -13.71 -5.12 -5.51
C LYS A 101 -13.33 -3.68 -5.14
N GLU A 102 -14.34 -2.82 -5.07
CA GLU A 102 -14.18 -1.41 -4.74
C GLU A 102 -14.57 -1.10 -3.30
N PHE A 103 -13.90 -0.10 -2.75
CA PHE A 103 -14.01 0.34 -1.37
C PHE A 103 -14.06 1.87 -1.32
N ARG A 104 -14.41 2.45 -0.17
CA ARG A 104 -14.43 3.90 0.04
C ARG A 104 -13.06 4.38 0.51
N VAL A 105 -12.68 4.00 1.74
CA VAL A 105 -11.39 4.33 2.35
C VAL A 105 -10.99 3.16 3.21
N LEU A 106 -9.91 2.49 2.84
CA LEU A 106 -9.44 1.28 3.49
C LEU A 106 -8.53 1.63 4.67
N HIS A 107 -8.73 0.92 5.78
CA HIS A 107 -7.80 0.84 6.88
C HIS A 107 -7.50 -0.63 7.15
N PHE A 108 -6.31 -1.08 6.78
CA PHE A 108 -5.91 -2.47 6.99
C PHE A 108 -5.46 -2.71 8.43
N GLU A 109 -5.78 -3.88 8.97
CA GLU A 109 -5.49 -4.25 10.37
C GLU A 109 -4.61 -5.50 10.48
N SER A 110 -4.84 -6.53 9.67
CA SER A 110 -4.00 -7.73 9.65
C SER A 110 -3.91 -8.35 8.26
N PHE A 111 -2.75 -8.91 7.96
CA PHE A 111 -2.50 -9.65 6.73
C PHE A 111 -1.69 -10.91 7.08
N ILE A 112 -2.39 -12.03 7.18
CA ILE A 112 -1.83 -13.32 7.57
C ILE A 112 -2.11 -14.29 6.43
N ASP A 113 -1.06 -14.96 5.96
CA ASP A 113 -1.11 -15.80 4.76
C ASP A 113 -1.67 -15.03 3.54
N ASP A 114 -2.88 -15.38 3.08
CA ASP A 114 -3.60 -14.73 1.98
C ASP A 114 -4.91 -14.08 2.46
N HIS A 115 -4.99 -13.77 3.76
CA HIS A 115 -6.18 -13.21 4.38
C HIS A 115 -5.92 -11.79 4.90
N LEU A 116 -6.53 -10.81 4.25
CA LEU A 116 -6.44 -9.41 4.59
C LEU A 116 -7.71 -8.96 5.32
N LYS A 117 -7.55 -8.39 6.50
CA LYS A 117 -8.63 -7.84 7.31
C LYS A 117 -8.44 -6.36 7.57
N GLY A 118 -9.55 -5.68 7.83
CA GLY A 118 -9.55 -4.28 8.26
C GLY A 118 -10.94 -3.67 8.22
N ILE A 119 -10.99 -2.39 7.89
CA ILE A 119 -12.21 -1.59 7.87
C ILE A 119 -12.31 -0.83 6.55
N ASP A 120 -13.48 -0.87 5.91
CA ASP A 120 -13.88 0.10 4.89
C ASP A 120 -14.63 1.26 5.53
N ASN A 121 -14.24 2.47 5.15
CA ASN A 121 -14.77 3.76 5.60
C ASN A 121 -14.70 3.96 7.14
N PRO A 122 -13.49 3.92 7.71
CA PRO A 122 -13.29 3.87 9.17
C PRO A 122 -13.89 5.05 9.94
N LEU A 123 -14.10 6.21 9.30
CA LEU A 123 -14.64 7.40 9.98
C LEU A 123 -16.18 7.45 9.99
N TYR A 124 -16.85 6.84 9.02
CA TYR A 124 -18.29 7.04 8.81
C TYR A 124 -18.96 5.75 8.31
N ASN A 125 -19.89 5.17 9.08
CA ASN A 125 -20.53 3.90 8.72
C ASN A 125 -19.50 2.81 8.33
N PRO A 126 -18.64 2.40 9.28
CA PRO A 126 -17.57 1.45 9.03
C PRO A 126 -18.12 0.07 8.72
N GLU A 127 -17.52 -0.59 7.73
CA GLU A 127 -17.82 -1.97 7.36
C GLU A 127 -16.57 -2.84 7.53
N ILE A 128 -16.75 -4.06 8.03
CA ILE A 128 -15.64 -5.00 8.20
C ILE A 128 -15.15 -5.44 6.81
N LEU A 129 -13.85 -5.30 6.60
CA LEU A 129 -13.14 -5.92 5.49
C LEU A 129 -12.69 -7.32 5.93
N ASP A 130 -13.18 -8.33 5.24
CA ASP A 130 -12.69 -9.72 5.31
C ASP A 130 -12.41 -10.18 3.88
N PHE A 131 -11.13 -10.33 3.53
CA PHE A 131 -10.69 -10.42 2.13
C PHE A 131 -9.67 -11.54 1.93
N ASN A 132 -10.14 -12.69 1.44
CA ASN A 132 -9.29 -13.83 1.08
C ASN A 132 -8.86 -13.75 -0.38
N LEU A 133 -7.59 -13.45 -0.64
CA LEU A 133 -7.03 -13.22 -1.97
C LEU A 133 -7.41 -14.33 -2.98
N ASN A 134 -7.42 -15.59 -2.54
CA ASN A 134 -7.67 -16.76 -3.39
C ASN A 134 -9.14 -16.89 -3.86
N SER A 135 -10.05 -16.13 -3.25
CA SER A 135 -11.49 -16.14 -3.57
C SER A 135 -11.96 -14.93 -4.39
N GLN A 136 -11.08 -13.95 -4.59
CA GLN A 136 -11.46 -12.64 -5.11
C GLN A 136 -11.16 -12.53 -6.60
N GLU A 137 -12.01 -11.81 -7.32
CA GLU A 137 -11.78 -11.57 -8.74
C GLU A 137 -10.62 -10.60 -8.95
N VAL A 138 -9.67 -11.03 -9.78
CA VAL A 138 -8.55 -10.22 -10.23
C VAL A 138 -9.00 -9.32 -11.38
N ALA A 139 -8.66 -8.03 -11.28
CA ALA A 139 -8.88 -7.04 -12.31
C ALA A 139 -7.71 -7.01 -13.30
N ASP A 140 -6.49 -7.02 -12.78
CA ASP A 140 -5.26 -6.88 -13.56
C ASP A 140 -4.05 -7.48 -12.82
N ILE A 141 -3.04 -7.90 -13.58
CA ILE A 141 -1.76 -8.40 -13.07
C ILE A 141 -0.63 -7.76 -13.88
N GLN A 142 0.30 -7.11 -13.19
CA GLN A 142 1.41 -6.39 -13.80
C GLN A 142 2.76 -6.88 -13.26
N ASN A 143 3.73 -7.02 -14.15
CA ASN A 143 5.13 -7.24 -13.77
C ASN A 143 5.76 -5.90 -13.39
N LEU A 144 6.35 -5.84 -12.20
CA LEU A 144 7.05 -4.66 -11.72
C LEU A 144 8.54 -4.73 -12.11
N ASN A 145 9.03 -3.66 -12.74
CA ASN A 145 10.37 -3.63 -13.33
C ASN A 145 11.36 -2.85 -12.45
N PRO A 146 12.28 -3.51 -11.74
CA PRO A 146 13.26 -2.83 -10.90
C PRO A 146 14.32 -2.09 -11.70
N ILE A 147 14.67 -0.90 -11.22
CA ILE A 147 15.81 -0.13 -11.69
C ILE A 147 16.83 0.06 -10.57
N GLN A 148 18.09 0.26 -10.96
CA GLN A 148 19.16 0.58 -10.01
C GLN A 148 18.94 1.97 -9.42
N ARG A 149 18.94 2.07 -8.08
CA ARG A 149 18.94 3.34 -7.37
C ARG A 149 20.32 3.95 -7.57
N LYS A 150 20.43 4.96 -8.45
CA LYS A 150 21.69 5.68 -8.62
C LYS A 150 22.12 6.24 -7.26
N ALA A 151 23.31 5.87 -6.81
CA ALA A 151 23.92 6.49 -5.65
C ALA A 151 24.08 7.98 -5.97
N ILE A 152 23.41 8.83 -5.19
CA ILE A 152 23.76 10.26 -5.16
C ILE A 152 25.11 10.30 -4.46
N SER A 153 26.20 10.36 -5.22
CA SER A 153 27.51 10.71 -4.67
C SER A 153 27.37 12.09 -4.04
N LYS A 154 27.38 12.15 -2.71
CA LYS A 154 27.61 13.41 -2.02
C LYS A 154 29.04 13.83 -2.36
N ASN A 155 29.19 14.80 -3.24
CA ASN A 155 30.39 15.63 -3.32
C ASN A 155 30.35 16.66 -2.19
#